data_AF-A0A0D6JXL7-F1
#
_entry.id   AF-A0A0D6JXL7-F1
#
_cell.length_a   1.000
_cell.length_b   1.000
_cell.length_c   1.000
_cell.angle_alpha   90.00
_cell.angle_beta   90.00
_cell.angle_gamma   90.00
#
_symmetry.space_group_name_H-M   'P 1'
#
loop_
_entity.id
_entity.type
_entity.pdbx_description
1 polymer ?
#
loop_
_entity_poly.entity_id
_entity_poly.type
_entity_poly.pdbx_seq_one_letter_code
_entity_poly.pdbx_strand_id
1 'polypeptide(L)'
;MRVPSPSRTARAAASGRSGAVESAVVAALLLGVALLQFAVRESLAGVAPDLLRSRGFVVAGVVTGGTLVCALALYAGAYARVRDIALGVRLPAVADRGIGVVAVAAAAPALLVAATKVVGLRSGVTYGSLTKTGYGADATLAAVAPVSALAALVGVPVLVVVSQVLVQRSFARALDGRRALAVTTATASLAFLSANRGVVVFPALEHLVRAAVFLACLGVAFAAATRATTGGRRALGYAPLAVVSTVAVGEELLAVDSLAGGVFVLSHVAVFALAAVAYDRTVSLVVPALAYLSLLVSGDAVVFLFEAGL
;
A
#
# COMPACT_ATOMS: atom_id res chain seq x y z
N MET A 1 46.19 10.40 11.88
CA MET A 1 45.89 10.00 10.48
C MET A 1 44.44 10.36 10.17
N ARG A 2 44.20 11.32 9.26
CA ARG A 2 42.84 11.60 8.76
C ARG A 2 42.52 10.62 7.63
N VAL A 3 41.53 9.76 7.83
CA VAL A 3 41.02 8.90 6.76
C VAL A 3 40.45 9.81 5.66
N PRO A 4 40.91 9.71 4.40
CA PRO A 4 40.41 10.55 3.32
C PRO A 4 38.92 10.27 3.12
N SER A 5 38.11 11.32 3.24
CA SER A 5 36.67 11.25 3.02
C SER A 5 36.39 10.84 1.57
N PRO A 6 35.54 9.83 1.32
CA PRO A 6 35.28 9.35 -0.03
C PRO A 6 34.72 10.47 -0.91
N SER A 7 35.22 10.51 -2.15
CA SER A 7 34.80 11.47 -3.17
C SER A 7 33.28 11.40 -3.41
N ARG A 8 32.68 12.53 -3.80
CA ARG A 8 31.23 12.67 -4.02
C ARG A 8 30.69 11.69 -5.07
N THR A 9 31.53 11.28 -6.01
CA THR A 9 31.25 10.28 -7.05
C THR A 9 31.19 8.85 -6.51
N ALA A 10 32.10 8.48 -5.59
CA ALA A 10 32.10 7.17 -4.95
C ALA A 10 30.84 6.95 -4.09
N ARG A 11 30.39 7.99 -3.36
CA ARG A 11 29.13 7.96 -2.59
C ARG A 11 27.90 7.78 -3.47
N ALA A 12 27.82 8.50 -4.60
CA ALA A 12 26.70 8.39 -5.54
C ALA A 12 26.63 7.00 -6.23
N ALA A 13 27.78 6.39 -6.54
CA ALA A 13 27.85 5.05 -7.12
C ALA A 13 27.51 3.94 -6.10
N ALA A 14 27.83 4.15 -4.82
CA ALA A 14 27.42 3.24 -3.74
C ALA A 14 25.91 3.32 -3.48
N SER A 15 25.34 4.53 -3.41
CA SER A 15 23.91 4.71 -3.19
C SER A 15 23.05 4.16 -4.33
N GLY A 16 23.47 4.34 -5.60
CA GLY A 16 22.72 3.80 -6.73
C GLY A 16 22.78 2.27 -6.84
N ARG A 17 23.91 1.64 -6.51
CA ARG A 17 23.98 0.16 -6.43
C ARG A 17 23.11 -0.38 -5.29
N SER A 18 23.12 0.29 -4.14
CA SER A 18 22.23 -0.05 -3.02
C SER A 18 20.76 0.06 -3.42
N GLY A 19 20.36 1.13 -4.10
CA GLY A 19 18.99 1.33 -4.58
C GLY A 19 18.51 0.25 -5.54
N ALA A 20 19.36 -0.17 -6.49
CA ALA A 20 19.00 -1.24 -7.43
C ALA A 20 18.81 -2.61 -6.74
N VAL A 21 19.66 -2.93 -5.76
CA VAL A 21 19.53 -4.16 -4.96
C VAL A 21 18.26 -4.13 -4.14
N GLU A 22 17.96 -3.04 -3.44
CA GLU A 22 16.72 -2.94 -2.66
C GLU A 22 15.48 -3.00 -3.56
N SER A 23 15.49 -2.39 -4.74
CA SER A 23 14.40 -2.56 -5.72
C SER A 23 14.17 -4.01 -6.12
N ALA A 24 15.24 -4.77 -6.40
CA ALA A 24 15.14 -6.19 -6.75
C ALA A 24 14.64 -7.04 -5.57
N VAL A 25 15.13 -6.74 -4.36
CA VAL A 25 14.67 -7.40 -3.12
C VAL A 25 13.18 -7.16 -2.92
N VAL A 26 12.72 -5.91 -3.00
CA VAL A 26 11.29 -5.59 -2.84
C VAL A 26 10.44 -6.25 -3.92
N ALA A 27 10.89 -6.28 -5.17
CA ALA A 27 10.17 -6.99 -6.24
C ALA A 27 10.04 -8.49 -5.93
N ALA A 28 11.12 -9.13 -5.48
CA ALA A 28 11.09 -10.53 -5.05
C ALA A 28 10.18 -10.74 -3.83
N LEU A 29 10.15 -9.80 -2.89
CA LEU A 29 9.28 -9.86 -1.73
C LEU A 29 7.80 -9.81 -2.13
N LEU A 30 7.42 -8.90 -3.04
CA LEU A 30 6.04 -8.80 -3.54
C LEU A 30 5.62 -10.05 -4.32
N LEU A 31 6.52 -10.63 -5.11
CA LEU A 31 6.27 -11.92 -5.76
C LEU A 31 6.08 -13.04 -4.73
N GLY A 32 6.90 -13.07 -3.68
CA GLY A 32 6.73 -13.99 -2.56
C GLY A 32 5.38 -13.82 -1.86
N VAL A 33 4.89 -12.59 -1.71
CA VAL A 33 3.53 -12.31 -1.20
C VAL A 33 2.46 -12.88 -2.14
N ALA A 34 2.63 -12.77 -3.46
CA ALA A 34 1.70 -13.38 -4.43
C ALA A 34 1.67 -14.91 -4.30
N LEU A 35 2.85 -15.54 -4.22
CA LEU A 35 2.98 -16.99 -4.05
C LEU A 35 2.41 -17.45 -2.72
N LEU A 36 2.59 -16.67 -1.66
CA LEU A 36 2.02 -16.95 -0.34
C LEU A 36 0.49 -16.93 -0.36
N GLN A 37 -0.10 -15.92 -1.02
CA GLN A 37 -1.55 -15.85 -1.21
C GLN A 37 -2.08 -17.05 -1.99
N PHE A 38 -1.39 -17.42 -3.07
CA PHE A 38 -1.73 -18.62 -3.84
C PHE A 38 -1.66 -19.88 -2.99
N ALA A 39 -0.57 -20.08 -2.25
CA ALA A 39 -0.37 -21.25 -1.41
C ALA A 39 -1.43 -21.36 -0.30
N VAL A 40 -1.78 -20.25 0.36
CA VAL A 40 -2.83 -20.23 1.40
C VAL A 40 -4.19 -20.59 0.79
N ARG A 41 -4.52 -20.02 -0.38
CA ARG A 41 -5.78 -20.30 -1.07
C ARG A 41 -5.91 -21.77 -1.47
N GLU A 42 -4.88 -22.32 -2.11
CA GLU A 42 -4.88 -23.73 -2.54
C GLU A 42 -4.90 -24.70 -1.34
N SER A 43 -4.12 -24.41 -0.30
CA SER A 43 -4.08 -25.27 0.90
C SER A 43 -5.43 -25.32 1.61
N LEU A 44 -6.11 -24.18 1.75
CA LEU A 44 -7.42 -24.13 2.39
C LEU A 44 -8.52 -24.79 1.54
N ALA A 45 -8.44 -24.67 0.21
CA ALA A 45 -9.35 -25.36 -0.70
C ALA A 45 -9.22 -26.89 -0.59
N GLY A 46 -8.00 -27.42 -0.40
CA GLY A 46 -7.76 -28.85 -0.24
C GLY A 46 -8.08 -29.41 1.15
N VAL A 47 -7.81 -28.67 2.22
CA VAL A 47 -7.87 -29.18 3.61
C VAL A 47 -9.21 -28.92 4.29
N ALA A 48 -9.92 -27.86 3.91
CA ALA A 48 -11.10 -27.40 4.63
C ALA A 48 -12.32 -27.10 3.72
N PRO A 49 -12.63 -27.92 2.69
CA PRO A 49 -13.71 -27.61 1.75
C PRO A 49 -15.08 -27.51 2.43
N ASP A 50 -15.34 -28.37 3.42
CA ASP A 50 -16.60 -28.39 4.15
C ASP A 50 -16.73 -27.21 5.12
N LEU A 51 -15.62 -26.76 5.73
CA LEU A 51 -15.58 -25.57 6.59
C LEU A 51 -15.88 -24.29 5.79
N LEU A 52 -15.34 -24.18 4.57
CA LEU A 52 -15.58 -23.05 3.68
C LEU A 52 -17.01 -23.03 3.12
N ARG A 53 -17.66 -24.20 2.97
CA ARG A 53 -19.05 -24.30 2.47
C ARG A 53 -20.12 -24.21 3.55
N SER A 54 -19.88 -24.72 4.76
CA SER A 54 -20.93 -24.96 5.76
C SER A 54 -21.04 -23.93 6.88
N ARG A 55 -19.98 -23.18 7.22
CA ARG A 55 -19.94 -22.34 8.44
C ARG A 55 -20.13 -20.83 8.22
N GLY A 56 -20.62 -20.43 7.04
CA GLY A 56 -20.94 -19.05 6.72
C GLY A 56 -19.72 -18.20 6.35
N PHE A 57 -19.97 -17.13 5.58
CA PHE A 57 -18.95 -16.30 4.94
C PHE A 57 -17.94 -15.68 5.94
N VAL A 58 -18.41 -15.24 7.11
CA VAL A 58 -17.55 -14.60 8.12
C VAL A 58 -16.53 -15.58 8.70
N VAL A 59 -16.95 -16.80 9.06
CA VAL A 59 -16.04 -17.82 9.60
C VAL A 59 -15.01 -18.23 8.55
N ALA A 60 -15.45 -18.47 7.31
CA ALA A 60 -14.57 -18.78 6.20
C ALA A 60 -13.53 -17.66 5.96
N GLY A 61 -13.96 -16.40 6.02
CA GLY A 61 -13.08 -15.25 5.85
C GLY A 61 -12.13 -15.03 7.04
N VAL A 62 -12.54 -15.30 8.28
CA VAL A 62 -11.65 -15.28 9.46
C VAL A 62 -10.56 -16.34 9.34
N VAL A 63 -10.91 -17.57 8.96
CA VAL A 63 -9.94 -18.65 8.79
C VAL A 63 -8.98 -18.32 7.65
N THR A 64 -9.50 -17.91 6.51
CA THR A 64 -8.69 -17.60 5.32
C THR A 64 -7.80 -16.39 5.54
N GLY A 65 -8.39 -15.28 6.00
CA GLY A 65 -7.68 -14.04 6.27
C GLY A 65 -6.70 -14.16 7.43
N GLY A 66 -7.08 -14.85 8.52
CA GLY A 66 -6.21 -15.11 9.65
C GLY A 66 -5.00 -15.95 9.25
N THR A 67 -5.21 -17.04 8.49
CA THR A 67 -4.11 -17.86 7.96
C THR A 67 -3.16 -17.03 7.10
N LEU A 68 -3.70 -16.18 6.23
CA LEU A 68 -2.88 -15.29 5.40
C LEU A 68 -2.09 -14.29 6.24
N VAL A 69 -2.71 -13.62 7.21
CA VAL A 69 -2.04 -12.64 8.08
C VAL A 69 -0.93 -13.31 8.89
N CYS A 70 -1.17 -14.51 9.43
CA CYS A 70 -0.15 -15.30 10.11
C CYS A 70 1.01 -15.65 9.18
N ALA A 71 0.72 -16.16 7.98
CA ALA A 71 1.73 -16.52 7.00
C ALA A 71 2.56 -15.29 6.58
N LEU A 72 1.90 -14.15 6.37
CA LEU A 72 2.53 -12.88 5.99
C LEU A 72 3.40 -12.33 7.11
N ALA A 73 2.93 -12.42 8.36
CA ALA A 73 3.70 -12.02 9.54
C ALA A 73 4.96 -12.89 9.71
N LEU A 74 4.86 -14.20 9.49
CA LEU A 74 6.02 -15.10 9.50
C LEU A 74 7.01 -14.78 8.39
N TYR A 75 6.50 -14.56 7.17
CA TYR A 75 7.32 -14.19 6.01
C TYR A 75 8.06 -12.86 6.24
N ALA A 76 7.35 -11.82 6.68
CA ALA A 76 7.93 -10.52 6.97
C ALA A 76 8.87 -10.55 8.18
N GLY A 77 8.56 -11.36 9.20
CA GLY A 77 9.41 -11.57 10.37
C GLY A 77 10.72 -12.27 10.00
N ALA A 78 10.66 -13.30 9.15
CA ALA A 78 11.85 -13.98 8.63
C ALA A 78 12.72 -13.03 7.80
N TYR A 79 12.12 -12.26 6.89
CA TYR A 79 12.81 -11.22 6.12
C TYR A 79 13.47 -10.19 7.04
N ALA A 80 12.72 -9.65 8.00
CA ALA A 80 13.23 -8.64 8.93
C ALA A 80 14.38 -9.19 9.78
N ARG A 81 14.32 -10.45 10.21
CA ARG A 81 15.41 -11.11 10.96
C ARG A 81 16.66 -11.30 10.10
N VAL A 82 16.51 -11.83 8.88
CA VAL A 82 17.64 -12.03 7.94
C VAL A 82 18.32 -10.70 7.59
N ARG A 83 17.54 -9.62 7.56
CA ARG A 83 18.00 -8.29 7.18
C ARG A 83 18.31 -7.39 8.37
N ASP A 84 18.15 -7.84 9.60
CA ASP A 84 18.32 -7.02 10.82
C ASP A 84 17.50 -5.71 10.78
N ILE A 85 16.21 -5.83 10.49
CA ILE A 85 15.27 -4.71 10.41
C ILE A 85 14.44 -4.63 11.70
N ALA A 86 14.54 -3.50 12.40
CA ALA A 86 13.65 -3.20 13.51
C ALA A 86 12.23 -2.90 13.00
N LEU A 87 11.26 -3.75 13.33
CA LEU A 87 9.88 -3.67 12.83
C LEU A 87 9.11 -2.43 13.33
N GLY A 88 9.47 -1.87 14.49
CA GLY A 88 8.78 -0.69 15.04
C GLY A 88 7.38 -1.01 15.58
N VAL A 89 7.22 -2.14 16.27
CA VAL A 89 5.97 -2.56 16.95
C VAL A 89 5.74 -1.78 18.27
N ARG A 90 6.29 -0.58 18.38
CA ARG A 90 6.19 0.25 19.59
C ARG A 90 5.03 1.22 19.45
N LEU A 91 4.37 1.54 20.55
CA LEU A 91 3.44 2.66 20.60
C LEU A 91 4.19 3.96 20.27
N PRO A 92 3.55 4.92 19.57
CA PRO A 92 4.17 6.21 19.32
C PRO A 92 4.52 6.88 20.66
N ALA A 93 5.74 7.41 20.77
CA ALA A 93 6.14 8.13 21.98
C ALA A 93 5.24 9.36 22.16
N VAL A 94 4.76 9.60 23.39
CA VAL A 94 3.82 10.67 23.78
C VAL A 94 4.45 12.08 23.74
N ALA A 95 5.56 12.25 23.04
CA ALA A 95 6.08 13.59 22.77
C ALA A 95 5.09 14.34 21.87
N ASP A 96 4.96 15.67 22.03
CA ASP A 96 3.96 16.51 21.34
C ASP A 96 3.87 16.26 19.81
N ARG A 97 4.99 15.93 19.18
CA ARG A 97 5.04 15.60 17.74
C ARG A 97 4.33 14.29 17.38
N GLY A 98 4.27 13.32 18.27
CA GLY A 98 3.59 12.04 18.05
C GLY A 98 2.08 12.19 18.00
N ILE A 99 1.50 13.00 18.89
CA ILE A 99 0.06 13.21 19.00
C ILE A 99 -0.50 13.87 17.72
N GLY A 100 0.17 14.90 17.22
CA GLY A 100 -0.26 15.58 15.99
C GLY A 100 -0.29 14.63 14.78
N VAL A 101 0.72 13.76 14.63
CA VAL A 101 0.78 12.79 13.53
C VAL A 101 -0.31 11.72 13.68
N VAL A 102 -0.58 11.25 14.90
CA VAL A 102 -1.67 10.30 15.18
C VAL A 102 -3.04 10.92 14.84
N ALA A 103 -3.28 12.17 15.24
CA ALA A 103 -4.52 12.87 14.94
C ALA A 103 -4.73 13.05 13.42
N VAL A 104 -3.68 13.45 12.69
CA VAL A 104 -3.74 13.56 11.23
C VAL A 104 -3.96 12.20 10.57
N ALA A 105 -3.27 11.15 11.02
CA ALA A 105 -3.47 9.79 10.52
C ALA A 105 -4.90 9.30 10.72
N ALA A 106 -5.54 9.64 11.84
CA ALA A 106 -6.93 9.30 12.10
C ALA A 106 -7.92 10.12 11.28
N ALA A 107 -7.73 11.43 11.18
CA ALA A 107 -8.72 12.35 10.61
C ALA A 107 -8.60 12.56 9.10
N ALA A 108 -7.39 12.63 8.56
CA ALA A 108 -7.17 12.98 7.16
C ALA A 108 -7.82 11.99 6.17
N PRO A 109 -7.76 10.65 6.38
CA PRO A 109 -8.45 9.73 5.48
C PRO A 109 -9.97 9.98 5.43
N ALA A 110 -10.61 10.19 6.58
CA ALA A 110 -12.03 10.52 6.66
C ALA A 110 -12.37 11.82 5.93
N LEU A 111 -11.54 12.86 6.09
CA LEU A 111 -11.71 14.14 5.39
C LEU A 111 -11.55 14.00 3.87
N LEU A 112 -10.61 13.17 3.41
CA LEU A 112 -10.41 12.90 1.98
C LEU A 112 -11.59 12.12 1.38
N VAL A 113 -12.12 11.14 2.11
CA VAL A 113 -13.34 10.41 1.73
C VAL A 113 -14.54 11.36 1.65
N ALA A 114 -14.73 12.22 2.67
CA ALA A 114 -15.80 13.22 2.66
C ALA A 114 -15.66 14.22 1.49
N ALA A 115 -14.44 14.70 1.21
CA ALA A 115 -14.17 15.56 0.07
C ALA A 115 -14.51 14.87 -1.26
N THR A 116 -14.16 13.60 -1.40
CA THR A 116 -14.50 12.79 -2.58
C THR A 116 -16.02 12.68 -2.76
N LYS A 117 -16.77 12.43 -1.67
CA LYS A 117 -18.24 12.40 -1.70
C LYS A 117 -18.83 13.75 -2.08
N VAL A 118 -18.34 14.86 -1.53
CA VAL A 118 -18.81 16.22 -1.87
C VAL A 118 -18.60 16.53 -3.35
N VAL A 119 -17.45 16.13 -3.90
CA VAL A 119 -17.19 16.24 -5.34
C VAL A 119 -18.13 15.34 -6.14
N GLY A 120 -18.34 14.10 -5.69
CA GLY A 120 -19.29 13.15 -6.28
C GLY A 120 -20.72 13.68 -6.39
N LEU A 121 -21.19 14.40 -5.36
CA LEU A 121 -22.50 15.08 -5.38
C LEU A 121 -22.61 16.12 -6.50
N ARG A 122 -21.50 16.79 -6.86
CA ARG A 122 -21.48 17.77 -7.95
C ARG A 122 -21.37 17.13 -9.33
N SER A 123 -20.73 15.97 -9.44
CA SER A 123 -20.56 15.26 -10.72
C SER A 123 -21.61 14.18 -10.98
N GLY A 124 -22.54 13.94 -10.05
CA GLY A 124 -23.54 12.87 -10.16
C GLY A 124 -22.96 11.45 -10.00
N VAL A 125 -21.77 11.33 -9.40
CA VAL A 125 -21.07 10.06 -9.21
C VAL A 125 -21.09 9.71 -7.73
N THR A 126 -21.71 8.57 -7.38
CA THR A 126 -21.77 8.09 -6.00
C THR A 126 -20.45 7.44 -5.58
N TYR A 127 -20.13 7.50 -4.29
CA TYR A 127 -18.91 6.87 -3.76
C TYR A 127 -18.97 5.34 -3.90
N GLY A 128 -20.15 4.74 -3.78
CA GLY A 128 -20.46 3.34 -4.02
C GLY A 128 -20.19 2.91 -5.46
N SER A 129 -20.47 3.78 -6.44
CA SER A 129 -20.15 3.49 -7.85
C SER A 129 -18.64 3.42 -8.13
N LEU A 130 -17.85 4.22 -7.39
CA LEU A 130 -16.38 4.27 -7.47
C LEU A 130 -15.71 3.12 -6.73
N THR A 131 -16.32 2.64 -5.64
CA THR A 131 -15.83 1.51 -4.84
C THR A 131 -16.38 0.16 -5.31
N LYS A 132 -17.41 0.19 -6.18
CA LYS A 132 -18.22 -0.97 -6.60
C LYS A 132 -18.85 -1.69 -5.41
N THR A 133 -19.21 -0.93 -4.39
CA THR A 133 -19.94 -1.42 -3.22
C THR A 133 -21.31 -0.76 -3.18
N GLY A 134 -22.34 -1.53 -2.88
CA GLY A 134 -23.71 -1.05 -2.71
C GLY A 134 -24.42 -1.84 -1.64
N TYR A 135 -25.26 -1.16 -0.87
CA TYR A 135 -26.10 -1.75 0.17
C TYR A 135 -27.56 -1.52 -0.20
N GLY A 136 -28.38 -2.57 -0.07
CA GLY A 136 -29.82 -2.44 -0.23
C GLY A 136 -30.43 -1.50 0.82
N ALA A 137 -31.60 -0.93 0.53
CA ALA A 137 -32.30 -0.02 1.43
C ALA A 137 -32.58 -0.65 2.82
N ASP A 138 -32.79 -1.97 2.85
CA ASP A 138 -33.07 -2.74 4.08
C ASP A 138 -31.80 -3.32 4.73
N ALA A 139 -30.60 -2.94 4.27
CA ALA A 139 -29.37 -3.44 4.84
C ALA A 139 -29.22 -3.01 6.30
N THR A 140 -29.07 -3.98 7.20
CA THR A 140 -28.88 -3.71 8.62
C THR A 140 -27.40 -3.55 8.96
N LEU A 141 -27.10 -2.71 9.95
CA LEU A 141 -25.73 -2.57 10.47
C LEU A 141 -25.18 -3.92 10.97
N ALA A 142 -26.04 -4.79 11.51
CA ALA A 142 -25.68 -6.13 11.97
C ALA A 142 -25.16 -7.03 10.82
N ALA A 143 -25.59 -6.81 9.58
CA ALA A 143 -25.11 -7.54 8.41
C ALA A 143 -23.82 -6.93 7.84
N VAL A 144 -23.69 -5.60 7.87
CA VAL A 144 -22.55 -4.88 7.26
C VAL A 144 -21.33 -4.85 8.17
N ALA A 145 -21.53 -4.54 9.46
CA ALA A 145 -20.42 -4.33 10.40
C ALA A 145 -19.47 -5.54 10.52
N PRO A 146 -19.92 -6.82 10.55
CA PRO A 146 -19.00 -7.95 10.61
C PRO A 146 -18.13 -8.09 9.35
N VAL A 147 -18.67 -7.76 8.17
CA VAL A 147 -17.92 -7.82 6.90
C VAL A 147 -16.87 -6.72 6.85
N SER A 148 -17.25 -5.48 7.18
CA SER A 148 -16.32 -4.35 7.29
C SER A 148 -15.25 -4.58 8.35
N ALA A 149 -15.63 -5.10 9.52
CA ALA A 149 -14.68 -5.43 10.59
C ALA A 149 -13.70 -6.52 10.15
N LEU A 150 -14.16 -7.54 9.43
CA LEU A 150 -13.29 -8.59 8.90
C LEU A 150 -12.34 -8.05 7.83
N ALA A 151 -12.83 -7.22 6.91
CA ALA A 151 -12.02 -6.56 5.89
C ALA A 151 -10.93 -5.69 6.53
N ALA A 152 -11.25 -4.94 7.58
CA ALA A 152 -10.30 -4.13 8.33
C ALA A 152 -9.31 -4.99 9.13
N LEU A 153 -9.80 -6.02 9.84
CA LEU A 153 -8.99 -6.90 10.68
C LEU A 153 -7.91 -7.62 9.88
N VAL A 154 -8.23 -8.03 8.65
CA VAL A 154 -7.27 -8.71 7.77
C VAL A 154 -6.49 -7.70 6.94
N GLY A 155 -7.15 -6.67 6.43
CA GLY A 155 -6.55 -5.77 5.45
C GLY A 155 -5.60 -4.74 5.99
N VAL A 156 -5.88 -4.20 7.17
CA VAL A 156 -4.96 -3.26 7.82
C VAL A 156 -3.60 -3.92 8.08
N PRO A 157 -3.50 -5.12 8.67
CA PRO A 157 -2.23 -5.82 8.80
C PRO A 157 -1.53 -6.07 7.46
N VAL A 158 -2.25 -6.48 6.41
CA VAL A 158 -1.65 -6.73 5.09
C VAL A 158 -1.03 -5.45 4.52
N LEU A 159 -1.78 -4.34 4.53
CA LEU A 159 -1.31 -3.04 4.05
C LEU A 159 -0.08 -2.57 4.84
N VAL A 160 -0.12 -2.67 6.17
CA VAL A 160 0.99 -2.26 7.04
C VAL A 160 2.23 -3.11 6.80
N VAL A 161 2.10 -4.43 6.77
CA VAL A 161 3.25 -5.32 6.59
C VAL A 161 3.86 -5.13 5.21
N VAL A 162 3.05 -5.12 4.14
CA VAL A 162 3.60 -4.99 2.80
C VAL A 162 4.18 -3.59 2.58
N SER A 163 3.42 -2.52 2.84
CA SER A 163 3.89 -1.16 2.56
C SER A 163 5.00 -0.71 3.51
N GLN A 164 4.87 -0.94 4.82
CA GLN A 164 5.78 -0.37 5.80
C GLN A 164 6.96 -1.30 6.11
N VAL A 165 6.70 -2.60 6.27
CA VAL A 165 7.75 -3.56 6.65
C VAL A 165 8.54 -4.05 5.44
N LEU A 166 7.87 -4.50 4.37
CA LEU A 166 8.57 -5.07 3.21
C LEU A 166 9.11 -4.00 2.27
N VAL A 167 8.34 -2.94 2.01
CA VAL A 167 8.73 -1.90 1.03
C VAL A 167 9.53 -0.77 1.70
N GLN A 168 8.92 -0.03 2.63
CA GLN A 168 9.54 1.20 3.18
C GLN A 168 10.84 0.93 3.90
N ARG A 169 10.90 -0.10 4.75
CA ARG A 169 12.14 -0.44 5.47
C ARG A 169 13.26 -0.91 4.55
N SER A 170 12.95 -1.60 3.45
CA SER A 170 13.96 -1.99 2.46
C SER A 170 14.56 -0.73 1.83
N PHE A 171 13.72 0.19 1.37
CA PHE A 171 14.18 1.41 0.71
C PHE A 171 14.85 2.41 1.64
N ALA A 172 14.46 2.50 2.91
CA ALA A 172 15.09 3.36 3.90
C ALA A 172 16.58 3.00 4.16
N ARG A 173 17.03 1.80 3.76
CA ARG A 173 18.44 1.40 3.86
C ARG A 173 19.31 1.92 2.72
N ALA A 174 18.71 2.20 1.57
CA ALA A 174 19.43 2.56 0.35
C ALA A 174 19.18 3.99 -0.12
N LEU A 175 18.05 4.58 0.26
CA LEU A 175 17.57 5.87 -0.21
C LEU A 175 17.41 6.85 0.95
N ASP A 176 17.61 8.13 0.65
CA ASP A 176 17.26 9.22 1.57
C ASP A 176 15.76 9.18 1.91
N GLY A 177 15.39 9.62 3.11
CA GLY A 177 14.01 9.50 3.64
C GLY A 177 12.93 9.94 2.66
N ARG A 178 13.06 11.11 2.01
CA ARG A 178 12.07 11.59 1.03
C ARG A 178 11.90 10.67 -0.18
N ARG A 179 12.99 10.07 -0.67
CA ARG A 179 12.95 9.16 -1.82
C ARG A 179 12.36 7.81 -1.42
N ALA A 180 12.73 7.30 -0.24
CA ALA A 180 12.14 6.09 0.30
C ALA A 180 10.62 6.23 0.47
N LEU A 181 10.15 7.38 0.98
CA LEU A 181 8.73 7.70 1.10
C LEU A 181 8.01 7.73 -0.26
N ALA A 182 8.59 8.41 -1.25
CA ALA A 182 8.00 8.51 -2.58
C ALA A 182 7.91 7.14 -3.28
N VAL A 183 8.99 6.35 -3.23
CA VAL A 183 9.01 5.00 -3.81
C VAL A 183 8.01 4.09 -3.08
N THR A 184 7.96 4.16 -1.74
CA THR A 184 6.97 3.40 -0.96
C THR A 184 5.55 3.75 -1.37
N THR A 185 5.25 5.04 -1.48
CA THR A 185 3.92 5.53 -1.87
C THR A 185 3.55 5.03 -3.27
N ALA A 186 4.48 5.15 -4.22
CA ALA A 186 4.27 4.69 -5.60
C ALA A 186 4.06 3.16 -5.64
N THR A 187 4.92 2.39 -4.98
CA THR A 187 4.81 0.92 -4.92
C THR A 187 3.52 0.49 -4.22
N ALA A 188 3.15 1.11 -3.11
CA ALA A 188 1.90 0.81 -2.40
C ALA A 188 0.68 1.16 -3.25
N SER A 189 0.70 2.30 -3.94
CA SER A 189 -0.38 2.68 -4.86
C SER A 189 -0.49 1.68 -6.01
N LEU A 190 0.62 1.32 -6.66
CA LEU A 190 0.58 0.34 -7.75
C LEU A 190 0.12 -1.05 -7.31
N ALA A 191 0.49 -1.46 -6.09
CA ALA A 191 0.12 -2.76 -5.54
C ALA A 191 -1.34 -2.79 -5.06
N PHE A 192 -1.83 -1.75 -4.39
CA PHE A 192 -3.09 -1.81 -3.64
C PHE A 192 -4.18 -0.89 -4.17
N LEU A 193 -3.89 0.05 -5.06
CA LEU A 193 -4.89 0.97 -5.60
C LEU A 193 -5.51 0.42 -6.87
N SER A 194 -6.84 0.49 -6.93
CA SER A 194 -7.65 0.32 -8.13
C SER A 194 -8.57 1.52 -8.27
N ALA A 195 -8.58 2.19 -9.43
CA ALA A 195 -9.43 3.34 -9.73
C ALA A 195 -10.92 3.10 -9.44
N ASN A 196 -11.37 1.84 -9.61
CA ASN A 196 -12.76 1.45 -9.50
C ASN A 196 -13.08 0.63 -8.26
N ARG A 197 -12.14 0.48 -7.31
CA ARG A 197 -12.38 -0.24 -6.04
C ARG A 197 -11.71 0.40 -4.82
N GLY A 198 -10.88 1.41 -5.02
CA GLY A 198 -10.10 2.03 -3.95
C GLY A 198 -8.97 1.11 -3.50
N VAL A 199 -8.83 0.91 -2.19
CA VAL A 199 -7.83 -0.01 -1.63
C VAL A 199 -8.27 -1.45 -1.77
N VAL A 200 -7.55 -2.21 -2.61
CA VAL A 200 -7.70 -3.65 -2.74
C VAL A 200 -6.79 -4.34 -1.72
N VAL A 201 -7.36 -4.71 -0.57
CA VAL A 201 -6.66 -5.37 0.54
C VAL A 201 -5.85 -6.61 0.11
N PHE A 202 -6.37 -7.38 -0.84
CA PHE A 202 -5.67 -8.52 -1.45
C PHE A 202 -5.31 -8.18 -2.88
N PRO A 203 -4.10 -7.68 -3.13
CA PRO A 203 -3.74 -7.17 -4.44
C PRO A 203 -3.75 -8.33 -5.43
N ALA A 204 -4.54 -8.20 -6.49
CA ALA A 204 -4.56 -9.18 -7.56
C ALA A 204 -3.17 -9.32 -8.18
N LEU A 205 -2.91 -10.47 -8.81
CA LEU A 205 -1.62 -10.75 -9.44
C LEU A 205 -1.21 -9.63 -10.41
N GLU A 206 -2.16 -9.06 -11.15
CA GLU A 206 -1.93 -7.94 -12.06
C GLU A 206 -1.34 -6.70 -11.35
N HIS A 207 -1.87 -6.32 -10.18
CA HIS A 207 -1.37 -5.18 -9.41
C HIS A 207 0.02 -5.46 -8.82
N LEU A 208 0.26 -6.69 -8.36
CA LEU A 208 1.58 -7.10 -7.87
C LEU A 208 2.62 -7.14 -8.99
N VAL A 209 2.25 -7.64 -10.18
CA VAL A 209 3.10 -7.63 -11.37
C VAL A 209 3.40 -6.20 -11.79
N ARG A 210 2.39 -5.32 -11.83
CA ARG A 210 2.58 -3.89 -12.11
C ARG A 210 3.57 -3.24 -11.16
N ALA A 211 3.43 -3.48 -9.85
CA ALA A 211 4.38 -3.00 -8.84
C ALA A 211 5.79 -3.60 -9.04
N ALA A 212 5.91 -4.90 -9.33
CA ALA A 212 7.19 -5.57 -9.58
C ALA A 212 7.89 -5.04 -10.83
N VAL A 213 7.16 -4.79 -11.93
CA VAL A 213 7.68 -4.19 -13.16
C VAL A 213 8.17 -2.77 -12.90
N PHE A 214 7.39 -1.96 -12.17
CA PHE A 214 7.83 -0.63 -11.74
C PHE A 214 9.14 -0.69 -10.94
N LEU A 215 9.25 -1.62 -9.99
CA LEU A 215 10.46 -1.82 -9.19
C LEU A 215 11.65 -2.29 -10.02
N ALA A 216 11.43 -3.17 -11.01
CA ALA A 216 12.47 -3.59 -11.94
C ALA A 216 12.99 -2.40 -12.78
N CYS A 217 12.09 -1.58 -13.33
CA CYS A 217 12.45 -0.35 -14.04
C CYS A 217 13.18 0.64 -13.15
N LEU A 218 12.75 0.79 -11.90
CA LEU A 218 13.42 1.64 -10.92
C LEU A 218 14.85 1.13 -10.61
N GLY A 219 15.02 -0.19 -10.48
CA GLY A 219 16.32 -0.82 -10.29
C GLY A 219 17.26 -0.59 -11.48
N VAL A 220 16.74 -0.72 -12.70
CA VAL A 220 17.47 -0.39 -13.94
C VAL A 220 17.86 1.08 -13.95
N ALA A 221 16.96 1.99 -13.57
CA ALA A 221 17.24 3.42 -13.51
C ALA A 221 18.36 3.74 -12.52
N PHE A 222 18.35 3.13 -11.34
CA PHE A 222 19.44 3.26 -10.36
C PHE A 222 20.77 2.70 -10.89
N ALA A 223 20.74 1.51 -11.51
CA ALA A 223 21.93 0.90 -12.10
C ALA A 223 22.52 1.76 -13.23
N ALA A 224 21.68 2.24 -14.15
CA ALA A 224 22.08 3.11 -15.24
C ALA A 224 22.64 4.45 -14.74
N ALA A 225 22.04 5.05 -13.72
CA ALA A 225 22.50 6.30 -13.13
C ALA A 225 23.93 6.19 -12.55
N THR A 226 24.32 5.01 -12.04
CA THR A 226 25.70 4.78 -11.55
C THR A 226 26.73 4.61 -12.65
N ARG A 227 26.33 4.12 -13.83
CA ARG A 227 27.24 3.83 -14.95
C ARG A 227 27.41 5.00 -15.91
N ALA A 228 26.44 5.92 -15.96
CA ALA A 228 26.49 7.05 -16.87
C ALA A 228 27.34 8.21 -16.33
N THR A 229 28.31 8.66 -17.16
CA THR A 229 29.22 9.77 -16.88
C THR A 229 28.62 11.14 -17.22
N THR A 230 27.67 11.19 -18.15
CA THR A 230 27.01 12.44 -18.60
C THR A 230 25.54 12.51 -18.17
N GLY A 231 25.07 13.73 -17.89
CA GLY A 231 23.69 13.98 -17.42
C GLY A 231 22.60 13.46 -18.37
N GLY A 232 22.79 13.61 -19.68
CA GLY A 232 21.84 13.12 -20.69
C GLY A 232 21.69 11.59 -20.70
N ARG A 233 22.79 10.84 -20.55
CA ARG A 233 22.75 9.37 -20.45
C ARG A 233 22.13 8.88 -19.15
N ARG A 234 22.26 9.65 -18.05
CA ARG A 234 21.54 9.38 -16.80
C ARG A 234 20.04 9.55 -16.96
N ALA A 235 19.59 10.59 -17.66
CA ALA A 235 18.18 10.83 -17.91
C ALA A 235 17.53 9.69 -18.72
N LEU A 236 18.22 9.17 -19.74
CA LEU A 236 17.76 8.01 -20.52
C LEU A 236 17.57 6.74 -19.66
N GLY A 237 18.35 6.57 -18.59
CA GLY A 237 18.17 5.47 -17.64
C GLY A 237 16.83 5.48 -16.90
N TYR A 238 16.19 6.66 -16.76
CA TYR A 238 14.86 6.79 -16.16
C TYR A 238 13.72 6.65 -17.19
N ALA A 239 14.00 6.54 -18.49
CA ALA A 239 12.97 6.45 -19.51
C ALA A 239 12.02 5.24 -19.30
N PRO A 240 12.49 4.02 -18.97
CA PRO A 240 11.59 2.90 -18.69
C PRO A 240 10.67 3.17 -17.50
N LEU A 241 11.20 3.81 -16.45
CA LEU A 241 10.42 4.20 -15.28
C LEU A 241 9.33 5.23 -15.66
N ALA A 242 9.68 6.22 -16.48
CA ALA A 242 8.73 7.23 -16.95
C ALA A 242 7.64 6.61 -17.81
N VAL A 243 7.97 5.67 -18.70
CA VAL A 243 6.98 4.96 -19.53
C VAL A 243 6.05 4.14 -18.64
N VAL A 244 6.57 3.29 -17.75
CA VAL A 244 5.74 2.45 -16.87
C VAL A 244 4.86 3.31 -15.96
N SER A 245 5.40 4.41 -15.41
CA SER A 245 4.61 5.32 -14.57
C SER A 245 3.52 6.00 -15.38
N THR A 246 3.82 6.45 -16.60
CA THR A 246 2.83 7.08 -17.50
C THR A 246 1.74 6.09 -17.90
N VAL A 247 2.10 4.84 -18.21
CA VAL A 247 1.11 3.80 -18.56
C VAL A 247 0.24 3.47 -17.36
N ALA A 248 0.82 3.25 -16.18
CA ALA A 248 0.06 2.93 -14.98
C ALA A 248 -0.87 4.08 -14.57
N VAL A 249 -0.39 5.33 -14.62
CA VAL A 249 -1.23 6.50 -14.36
C VAL A 249 -2.27 6.69 -15.46
N GLY A 250 -1.90 6.46 -16.72
CA GLY A 250 -2.80 6.59 -17.87
C GLY A 250 -3.95 5.58 -17.83
N GLU A 251 -3.68 4.32 -17.48
CA GLU A 251 -4.69 3.28 -17.29
C GLU A 251 -5.69 3.65 -16.19
N GLU A 252 -5.18 4.12 -15.04
CA GLU A 252 -6.03 4.58 -13.93
C GLU A 252 -6.82 5.84 -14.29
N LEU A 253 -6.24 6.77 -15.05
CA LEU A 253 -6.93 7.97 -15.54
C LEU A 253 -8.01 7.65 -16.57
N LEU A 254 -7.76 6.69 -17.47
CA LEU A 254 -8.76 6.20 -18.43
C LEU A 254 -9.88 5.43 -17.76
N ALA A 255 -9.63 4.82 -16.60
CA ALA A 255 -10.69 4.23 -15.78
C ALA A 255 -11.52 5.29 -15.03
N VAL A 256 -10.99 6.51 -14.91
CA VAL A 256 -11.57 7.62 -14.18
C VAL A 256 -12.28 8.57 -15.16
N ASP A 257 -13.49 8.22 -15.56
CA ASP A 257 -14.33 9.06 -16.44
C ASP A 257 -14.99 10.24 -15.72
N SER A 258 -14.50 10.62 -14.52
CA SER A 258 -15.09 11.70 -13.73
C SER A 258 -14.11 12.40 -12.81
N LEU A 259 -14.39 13.68 -12.52
CA LEU A 259 -13.63 14.47 -11.56
C LEU A 259 -13.66 13.84 -10.15
N ALA A 260 -14.78 13.21 -9.78
CA ALA A 260 -14.91 12.47 -8.52
C ALA A 260 -13.97 11.26 -8.47
N GLY A 261 -13.85 10.49 -9.57
CA GLY A 261 -12.88 9.40 -9.64
C GLY A 261 -11.44 9.89 -9.52
N GLY A 262 -11.13 11.08 -10.04
CA GLY A 262 -9.77 11.66 -9.94
C GLY A 262 -9.43 12.01 -8.49
N VAL A 263 -10.36 12.67 -7.81
CA VAL A 263 -10.25 12.99 -6.37
C VAL A 263 -10.19 11.71 -5.53
N PHE A 264 -10.94 10.68 -5.90
CA PHE A 264 -10.92 9.37 -5.25
C PHE A 264 -9.54 8.72 -5.32
N VAL A 265 -8.95 8.60 -6.52
CA VAL A 265 -7.60 8.04 -6.72
C VAL A 265 -6.55 8.86 -5.96
N LEU A 266 -6.58 10.19 -6.09
CA LEU A 266 -5.64 11.07 -5.39
C LEU A 266 -5.74 10.96 -3.87
N SER A 267 -6.95 10.82 -3.34
CA SER A 267 -7.20 10.62 -1.91
C SER A 267 -6.53 9.35 -1.40
N HIS A 268 -6.63 8.25 -2.15
CA HIS A 268 -6.01 6.98 -1.77
C HIS A 268 -4.47 7.05 -1.81
N VAL A 269 -3.91 7.65 -2.88
CA VAL A 269 -2.47 7.92 -2.97
C VAL A 269 -2.00 8.79 -1.80
N ALA A 270 -2.77 9.81 -1.43
CA ALA A 270 -2.47 10.69 -0.31
C ALA A 270 -2.49 9.93 1.04
N VAL A 271 -3.38 8.96 1.22
CA VAL A 271 -3.37 8.10 2.42
C VAL A 271 -2.14 7.19 2.44
N PHE A 272 -1.71 6.62 1.31
CA PHE A 272 -0.44 5.86 1.26
C PHE A 272 0.77 6.75 1.60
N ALA A 273 0.80 7.97 1.08
CA ALA A 273 1.85 8.94 1.39
C ALA A 273 1.83 9.34 2.86
N LEU A 274 0.65 9.59 3.42
CA LEU A 274 0.45 9.93 4.83
C LEU A 274 0.92 8.79 5.74
N ALA A 275 0.54 7.55 5.43
CA ALA A 275 0.96 6.38 6.18
C ALA A 275 2.49 6.22 6.16
N ALA A 276 3.12 6.39 4.99
CA ALA A 276 4.57 6.33 4.86
C ALA A 276 5.27 7.42 5.69
N VAL A 277 4.79 8.67 5.60
CA VAL A 277 5.31 9.81 6.37
C VAL A 277 5.10 9.59 7.87
N ALA A 278 3.92 9.14 8.27
CA ALA A 278 3.61 8.87 9.67
C ALA A 278 4.54 7.80 10.25
N TYR A 279 4.82 6.74 9.48
CA TYR A 279 5.77 5.71 9.89
C TYR A 279 7.19 6.24 10.04
N ASP A 280 7.68 7.04 9.08
CA ASP A 280 9.02 7.65 9.14
C ASP A 280 9.18 8.57 10.35
N ARG A 281 8.13 9.31 10.71
CA ARG A 281 8.15 10.26 11.83
C ARG A 281 8.01 9.61 13.21
N THR A 282 7.25 8.53 13.31
CA THR A 282 6.89 7.90 14.60
C THR A 282 7.59 6.58 14.86
N VAL A 283 8.13 5.94 13.81
CA VAL A 283 8.72 4.60 13.83
C VAL A 283 7.75 3.55 14.39
N SER A 284 6.44 3.83 14.34
CA SER A 284 5.38 3.01 14.90
C SER A 284 4.45 2.51 13.80
N LEU A 285 4.25 1.19 13.73
CA LEU A 285 3.31 0.57 12.78
C LEU A 285 1.84 0.88 13.12
N VAL A 286 1.55 1.35 14.33
CA VAL A 286 0.19 1.67 14.79
C VAL A 286 -0.38 2.86 14.03
N VAL A 287 0.46 3.85 13.69
CA VAL A 287 -0.01 5.09 13.07
C VAL A 287 -0.40 4.89 11.59
N PRO A 288 0.38 4.17 10.76
CA PRO A 288 -0.07 3.70 9.45
C PRO A 288 -1.31 2.82 9.52
N ALA A 289 -1.38 1.91 10.51
CA ALA A 289 -2.55 1.06 10.70
C ALA A 289 -3.82 1.89 10.93
N LEU A 290 -3.72 2.94 11.75
CA LEU A 290 -4.81 3.87 12.00
C LEU A 290 -5.24 4.63 10.75
N ALA A 291 -4.29 5.05 9.90
CA ALA A 291 -4.60 5.71 8.64
C ALA A 291 -5.36 4.80 7.67
N TYR A 292 -4.91 3.54 7.52
CA TYR A 292 -5.62 2.56 6.67
C TYR A 292 -6.98 2.17 7.27
N LEU A 293 -7.06 1.99 8.59
CA LEU A 293 -8.32 1.70 9.27
C LEU A 293 -9.32 2.84 9.07
N SER A 294 -8.89 4.08 9.26
CA SER A 294 -9.73 5.27 9.04
C SER A 294 -10.22 5.35 7.60
N LEU A 295 -9.35 5.06 6.62
CA LEU A 295 -9.75 5.02 5.21
C LEU A 295 -10.84 3.96 4.96
N LEU A 296 -10.62 2.72 5.40
CA LEU A 296 -11.56 1.61 5.19
C LEU A 296 -12.90 1.88 5.86
N VAL A 297 -12.89 2.27 7.13
CA VAL A 297 -14.11 2.55 7.90
C VAL A 297 -14.86 3.74 7.32
N SER A 298 -14.16 4.81 6.94
CA SER A 298 -14.82 5.99 6.37
C SER A 298 -15.43 5.71 5.00
N GLY A 299 -14.75 4.91 4.16
CA GLY A 299 -15.28 4.47 2.87
C GLY A 299 -16.58 3.69 3.03
N ASP A 300 -16.56 2.66 3.88
CA ASP A 300 -17.76 1.85 4.17
C ASP A 300 -18.88 2.68 4.80
N ALA A 301 -18.54 3.58 5.73
CA ALA A 301 -19.51 4.44 6.39
C ALA A 301 -20.20 5.40 5.40
N VAL A 302 -19.48 5.94 4.41
CA VAL A 302 -20.10 6.81 3.40
C VAL A 302 -21.11 6.03 2.56
N VAL A 303 -20.76 4.83 2.10
CA VAL A 303 -21.67 4.01 1.27
C VAL A 303 -22.87 3.55 2.10
N PHE A 304 -22.65 3.09 3.32
CA PHE A 304 -23.74 2.59 4.17
C PHE A 304 -24.67 3.70 4.69
N LEU A 305 -24.13 4.80 5.23
CA LEU A 305 -24.95 5.83 5.88
C LEU A 305 -25.58 6.83 4.90
N PHE A 306 -24.99 7.04 3.73
CA PHE A 306 -25.43 8.09 2.79
C PHE A 306 -25.87 7.57 1.42
N GLU A 307 -25.64 6.29 1.11
CA GLU A 307 -25.96 5.74 -0.21
C GLU A 307 -26.72 4.41 -0.17
N ALA A 308 -27.04 3.87 1.01
CA ALA A 308 -27.88 2.68 1.10
C ALA A 308 -29.26 2.94 0.46
N GLY A 309 -29.64 2.08 -0.48
CA GLY A 309 -30.90 2.20 -1.22
C GLY A 309 -30.91 3.18 -2.40
N LEU A 310 -29.77 3.80 -2.74
CA LEU A 310 -29.56 4.55 -4.00
C LEU A 310 -29.00 3.64 -5.10
#